data_AF-A0A957VQ52-F1
#
_entry.id   AF-A0A957VQ52-F1
#
_cell.length_a   1.000
_cell.length_b   1.000
_cell.length_c   1.000
_cell.angle_alpha   90.00
_cell.angle_beta   90.00
_cell.angle_gamma   90.00
#
_symmetry.space_group_name_H-M   'P 1'
#
loop_
_entity.id
_entity.type
_entity.pdbx_description
1 polymer ?
#
loop_
_entity_poly.entity_id
_entity_poly.type
_entity_poly.pdbx_seq_one_letter_code
_entity_poly.pdbx_strand_id
1 'polypeptide(L)'
;SRFLSARKEQRVEAAGVLGDGVGRFQGDRAAFIDDIGAALYASKIASYAQGYMLFRAAADEFGWPLAYATIARIWRAGCIIRAAFLNDITAAYEADPDLSNLLLAPYFRDAVLEAQDAWRRVAATSAQLGITTPAMSSALAFFDGFRRGRLPANMIQAQRDYFGAHTYERVDRPRGEFFHTNWTGQGGNVTASEYNA
;
A
#
# COMPACT_ATOMS: atom_id res chain seq x y z
N SER A 1 6.64 -2.35 13.19
CA SER A 1 6.10 -2.19 14.56
C SER A 1 6.70 -3.12 15.59
N ARG A 2 6.65 -4.46 15.43
CA ARG A 2 7.19 -5.42 16.43
C ARG A 2 8.68 -5.23 16.76
N PHE A 3 9.53 -5.04 15.75
CA PHE A 3 10.96 -4.81 15.98
C PHE A 3 11.24 -3.47 16.67
N LEU A 4 10.46 -2.42 16.35
CA LEU A 4 10.59 -1.13 17.03
C LEU A 4 10.13 -1.22 18.49
N SER A 5 9.04 -1.94 18.77
CA SER A 5 8.55 -2.09 20.16
C SER A 5 9.54 -2.85 21.04
N ALA A 6 10.27 -3.83 20.50
CA ALA A 6 11.28 -4.61 21.21
C ALA A 6 12.47 -3.75 21.70
N ARG A 7 12.75 -2.61 21.06
CA ARG A 7 13.78 -1.65 21.48
C ARG A 7 13.30 -0.77 22.64
N LYS A 8 12.82 -1.37 23.73
CA LYS A 8 12.15 -0.64 24.82
C LYS A 8 13.09 0.36 25.51
N GLU A 9 14.30 -0.07 25.88
CA GLU A 9 15.28 0.77 26.58
C GLU A 9 15.66 1.99 25.73
N GLN A 10 16.04 1.77 24.47
CA GLN A 10 16.34 2.84 23.51
C GLN A 10 15.19 3.83 23.34
N ARG A 11 13.93 3.36 23.33
CA ARG A 11 12.77 4.25 23.23
C ARG A 11 12.51 5.06 24.50
N VAL A 12 12.82 4.51 25.68
CA VAL A 12 12.72 5.25 26.94
C VAL A 12 13.80 6.32 27.01
N GLU A 13 15.04 6.00 26.64
CA GLU A 13 16.12 6.96 26.50
C GLU A 13 15.76 8.07 25.52
N ALA A 14 15.29 7.70 24.32
CA ALA A 14 14.87 8.65 23.29
C ALA A 14 13.73 9.56 23.79
N ALA A 15 12.77 9.05 24.56
CA ALA A 15 11.70 9.88 25.13
C ALA A 15 12.22 10.92 26.13
N GLY A 16 13.29 10.60 26.87
CA GLY A 16 13.94 11.55 27.78
C GLY A 16 14.68 12.69 27.07
N VAL A 17 15.18 12.45 25.85
CA VAL A 17 15.95 13.44 25.07
C VAL A 17 15.07 14.20 24.07
N LEU A 18 14.17 13.51 23.38
CA LEU A 18 13.34 14.04 22.29
C LEU A 18 11.96 14.51 22.77
N GLY A 19 11.55 14.16 23.99
CA GLY A 19 10.18 14.35 24.49
C GLY A 19 9.21 13.27 24.01
N ASP A 20 7.99 13.28 24.54
CA ASP A 20 6.92 12.34 24.14
C ASP A 20 6.21 12.76 22.85
N GLY A 21 6.16 14.07 22.56
CA GLY A 21 5.67 14.62 21.30
C GLY A 21 4.17 14.42 21.04
N VAL A 22 3.40 14.00 22.05
CA VAL A 22 1.98 13.67 21.90
C VAL A 22 1.09 14.88 22.18
N GLY A 23 0.35 15.31 21.16
CA GLY A 23 -0.64 16.37 21.25
C GLY A 23 -1.94 15.94 21.93
N ARG A 24 -2.79 16.92 22.27
CA ARG A 24 -4.15 16.68 22.78
C ARG A 24 -5.19 16.85 21.68
N PHE A 25 -6.06 15.87 21.51
CA PHE A 25 -7.21 15.98 20.62
C PHE A 25 -8.25 16.96 21.17
N GLN A 26 -8.77 17.85 20.32
CA GLN A 26 -9.75 18.89 20.69
C GLN A 26 -11.09 18.80 19.92
N GLY A 27 -11.33 17.72 19.19
CA GLY A 27 -12.58 17.52 18.43
C GLY A 27 -13.66 16.74 19.18
N ASP A 28 -14.76 16.45 18.47
CA ASP A 28 -15.79 15.53 18.95
C ASP A 28 -15.24 14.11 19.06
N ARG A 29 -15.21 13.58 20.28
CA ARG A 29 -14.69 12.25 20.57
C ARG A 29 -15.56 11.15 19.99
N ALA A 30 -16.89 11.29 20.01
CA ALA A 30 -17.78 10.26 19.52
C ALA A 30 -17.62 10.10 18.01
N ALA A 31 -17.69 11.21 17.27
CA ALA A 31 -17.45 11.22 15.84
C ALA A 31 -16.06 10.69 15.47
N PHE A 32 -15.02 11.02 16.23
CA PHE A 32 -13.67 10.56 15.93
C PHE A 32 -13.46 9.06 16.23
N ILE A 33 -14.21 8.48 17.17
CA ILE A 33 -14.20 7.02 17.39
C ILE A 33 -14.79 6.30 16.16
N ASP A 34 -15.88 6.81 15.60
CA ASP A 34 -16.46 6.26 14.37
C ASP A 34 -15.48 6.39 13.20
N ASP A 35 -14.79 7.53 13.10
CA ASP A 35 -13.74 7.72 12.10
C ASP A 35 -12.61 6.68 12.23
N ILE A 36 -12.15 6.40 13.45
CA ILE A 36 -11.14 5.37 13.73
C ILE A 36 -11.66 3.98 13.30
N GLY A 37 -12.94 3.68 13.56
CA GLY A 37 -13.58 2.44 13.15
C GLY A 37 -13.56 2.26 11.63
N ALA A 38 -14.00 3.28 10.89
CA ALA A 38 -13.99 3.29 9.43
C ALA A 38 -12.56 3.18 8.86
N ALA A 39 -11.62 3.95 9.42
CA ALA A 39 -10.21 3.92 9.03
C ALA A 39 -9.58 2.54 9.25
N LEU A 40 -9.89 1.88 10.36
CA LEU A 40 -9.40 0.54 10.68
C LEU A 40 -9.95 -0.48 9.68
N TYR A 41 -11.24 -0.39 9.37
CA TYR A 41 -11.89 -1.28 8.42
C TYR A 41 -11.31 -1.14 7.01
N ALA A 42 -11.16 0.09 6.51
CA ALA A 42 -10.52 0.36 5.21
C ALA A 42 -9.06 -0.12 5.16
N SER A 43 -8.30 0.13 6.24
CA SER A 43 -6.91 -0.35 6.36
C SER A 43 -6.83 -1.87 6.33
N LYS A 44 -7.78 -2.56 6.97
CA LYS A 44 -7.88 -4.02 6.93
C LYS A 44 -8.17 -4.51 5.51
N ILE A 45 -9.12 -3.90 4.81
CA ILE A 45 -9.43 -4.24 3.41
C ILE A 45 -8.17 -4.13 2.54
N ALA A 46 -7.46 -3.01 2.62
CA ALA A 46 -6.22 -2.79 1.87
C ALA A 46 -5.14 -3.85 2.19
N SER A 47 -5.00 -4.23 3.47
CA SER A 47 -4.04 -5.28 3.87
C SER A 47 -4.41 -6.65 3.30
N TYR A 48 -5.69 -7.02 3.27
CA TYR A 48 -6.13 -8.29 2.65
C TYR A 48 -5.96 -8.23 1.13
N ALA A 49 -6.28 -7.11 0.48
CA ALA A 49 -6.03 -6.92 -0.94
C ALA A 49 -4.55 -7.16 -1.30
N GLN A 50 -3.62 -6.60 -0.52
CA GLN A 50 -2.18 -6.86 -0.68
C GLN A 50 -1.80 -8.34 -0.48
N GLY A 51 -2.42 -9.03 0.49
CA GLY A 51 -2.22 -10.45 0.70
C GLY A 51 -2.64 -11.30 -0.50
N TYR A 52 -3.78 -10.98 -1.12
CA TYR A 52 -4.24 -11.68 -2.32
C TYR A 52 -3.43 -11.33 -3.57
N MET A 53 -2.89 -10.10 -3.67
CA MET A 53 -1.90 -9.76 -4.70
C MET A 53 -0.65 -10.65 -4.59
N LEU A 54 -0.17 -10.88 -3.35
CA LEU A 54 0.97 -11.78 -3.11
C LEU A 54 0.66 -13.22 -3.53
N PHE A 55 -0.54 -13.73 -3.22
CA PHE A 55 -0.94 -15.06 -3.68
C PHE A 55 -1.00 -15.16 -5.19
N ARG A 56 -1.52 -14.13 -5.87
CA ARG A 56 -1.56 -14.11 -7.34
C ARG A 56 -0.17 -14.10 -7.94
N ALA A 57 0.74 -13.24 -7.43
CA ALA A 57 2.12 -13.25 -7.87
C ALA A 57 2.80 -14.63 -7.67
N ALA A 58 2.53 -15.31 -6.56
CA ALA A 58 3.03 -16.66 -6.32
C ALA A 58 2.39 -17.71 -7.25
N ALA A 59 1.09 -17.58 -7.55
CA ALA A 59 0.41 -18.45 -8.50
C ALA A 59 1.02 -18.32 -9.91
N ASP A 60 1.28 -17.09 -10.36
CA ASP A 60 1.88 -16.80 -11.65
C ASP A 60 3.33 -17.31 -11.74
N GLU A 61 4.14 -17.07 -10.71
CA GLU A 61 5.55 -17.51 -10.65
C GLU A 61 5.69 -19.03 -10.62
N PHE A 62 4.86 -19.72 -9.81
CA PHE A 62 5.01 -21.16 -9.57
C PHE A 62 4.02 -22.03 -10.35
N GLY A 63 3.15 -21.43 -11.17
CA GLY A 63 2.10 -22.14 -11.91
C GLY A 63 1.08 -22.83 -11.00
N TRP A 64 0.84 -22.30 -9.80
CA TRP A 64 -0.07 -22.92 -8.83
C TRP A 64 -1.53 -22.56 -9.10
N PRO A 65 -2.44 -23.53 -9.21
CA PRO A 65 -3.86 -23.27 -9.39
C PRO A 65 -4.53 -22.88 -8.06
N LEU A 66 -4.24 -21.69 -7.56
CA LEU A 66 -4.77 -21.21 -6.28
C LEU A 66 -6.26 -20.88 -6.36
N ALA A 67 -7.07 -21.57 -5.56
CA ALA A 67 -8.50 -21.30 -5.43
C ALA A 67 -8.76 -20.24 -4.36
N TYR A 68 -8.74 -18.96 -4.73
CA TYR A 68 -8.84 -17.80 -3.81
C TYR A 68 -10.08 -17.84 -2.89
N ALA A 69 -11.25 -18.19 -3.42
CA ALA A 69 -12.46 -18.35 -2.61
C ALA A 69 -12.31 -19.42 -1.51
N THR A 70 -11.65 -20.54 -1.86
CA THR A 70 -11.39 -21.63 -0.92
C THR A 70 -10.37 -21.23 0.15
N ILE A 71 -9.33 -20.47 -0.21
CA ILE A 71 -8.37 -19.91 0.75
C ILE A 71 -9.10 -19.06 1.79
N ALA A 72 -9.93 -18.11 1.34
CA ALA A 72 -10.77 -17.30 2.22
C ALA A 72 -11.65 -18.16 3.12
N ARG A 73 -12.24 -19.22 2.56
CA ARG A 73 -13.16 -20.12 3.26
C ARG A 73 -12.49 -20.86 4.40
N ILE A 74 -11.29 -21.40 4.17
CA ILE A 74 -10.53 -22.16 5.17
C ILE A 74 -10.16 -21.25 6.35
N TRP A 75 -9.86 -19.98 6.11
CA TRP A 75 -9.53 -19.03 7.18
C TRP A 75 -10.72 -18.61 8.06
N ARG A 76 -11.96 -18.98 7.70
CA ARG A 76 -13.16 -18.65 8.49
C ARG A 76 -13.27 -19.45 9.77
N ALA A 77 -12.67 -20.64 9.85
CA ALA A 77 -12.80 -21.54 10.99
C ALA A 77 -11.43 -21.96 11.53
N GLY A 78 -11.26 -21.95 12.85
CA GLY A 78 -10.03 -22.40 13.54
C GLY A 78 -8.85 -21.42 13.48
N CYS A 79 -8.75 -20.58 12.45
CA CYS A 79 -7.67 -19.58 12.35
C CYS A 79 -7.87 -18.39 13.30
N ILE A 80 -6.76 -17.75 13.69
CA ILE A 80 -6.74 -16.55 14.56
C ILE A 80 -7.44 -15.37 13.88
N ILE A 81 -7.31 -15.24 12.56
CA ILE A 81 -7.83 -14.13 11.76
C ILE A 81 -9.31 -14.28 11.36
N ARG A 82 -10.01 -15.29 11.89
CA ARG A 82 -11.42 -15.57 11.56
C ARG A 82 -12.29 -14.34 11.82
N ALA A 83 -13.14 -14.00 10.87
CA ALA A 83 -14.08 -12.87 10.95
C ALA A 83 -15.19 -13.02 9.91
N ALA A 84 -16.36 -12.40 10.17
CA ALA A 84 -17.44 -12.29 9.18
C ALA A 84 -16.95 -11.69 7.86
N PHE A 85 -15.98 -10.79 7.93
CA PHE A 85 -15.23 -10.21 6.79
C PHE A 85 -14.73 -11.24 5.75
N LEU A 86 -14.35 -12.45 6.18
CA LEU A 86 -13.88 -13.49 5.25
C LEU A 86 -15.03 -14.08 4.41
N ASN A 87 -16.27 -13.98 4.86
CA ASN A 87 -17.43 -14.37 4.06
C ASN A 87 -17.53 -13.48 2.81
N ASP A 88 -17.29 -12.18 2.96
CA ASP A 88 -17.34 -11.22 1.85
C ASP A 88 -16.21 -11.46 0.84
N ILE A 89 -15.02 -11.88 1.31
CA ILE A 89 -13.90 -12.26 0.44
C ILE A 89 -14.24 -13.54 -0.32
N THR A 90 -14.78 -14.55 0.36
CA THR A 90 -15.26 -15.77 -0.29
C THR A 90 -16.28 -15.44 -1.36
N ALA A 91 -17.29 -14.63 -1.04
CA ALA A 91 -18.34 -14.23 -1.99
C ALA A 91 -17.78 -13.47 -3.20
N ALA A 92 -16.81 -12.57 -2.99
CA ALA A 92 -16.19 -11.82 -4.09
C ALA A 92 -15.48 -12.73 -5.10
N TYR A 93 -14.71 -13.72 -4.63
CA TYR A 93 -14.01 -14.67 -5.51
C TYR A 93 -14.89 -15.82 -6.01
N GLU A 94 -16.05 -16.08 -5.39
CA GLU A 94 -17.06 -16.99 -5.95
C GLU A 94 -17.83 -16.32 -7.09
N ALA A 95 -18.08 -15.01 -6.99
CA ALA A 95 -18.72 -14.23 -8.05
C ALA A 95 -17.78 -13.98 -9.25
N ASP A 96 -16.50 -13.71 -8.99
CA ASP A 96 -15.46 -13.52 -10.01
C ASP A 96 -14.17 -14.24 -9.58
N PRO A 97 -13.97 -15.50 -10.04
CA PRO A 97 -12.74 -16.25 -9.76
C PRO A 97 -11.47 -15.60 -10.29
N ASP A 98 -11.59 -14.80 -11.36
CA ASP A 98 -10.47 -14.14 -12.03
C ASP A 98 -10.20 -12.73 -11.49
N LEU A 99 -10.95 -12.28 -10.48
CA LEU A 99 -10.85 -10.96 -9.85
C LEU A 99 -9.39 -10.57 -9.56
N SER A 100 -8.91 -9.56 -10.28
CA SER A 100 -7.50 -9.15 -10.24
C SER A 100 -7.10 -8.54 -8.89
N ASN A 101 -8.03 -7.86 -8.21
CA ASN A 101 -7.80 -7.28 -6.90
C ASN A 101 -9.10 -7.15 -6.09
N LEU A 102 -9.04 -7.45 -4.79
CA LEU A 102 -10.19 -7.31 -3.89
C LEU A 102 -10.80 -5.90 -3.86
N LEU A 103 -10.00 -4.85 -4.04
CA LEU A 103 -10.50 -3.46 -4.08
C LEU A 103 -11.43 -3.16 -5.27
N LEU A 104 -11.49 -4.04 -6.27
CA LEU A 104 -12.36 -3.90 -7.43
C LEU A 104 -13.70 -4.60 -7.26
N ALA A 105 -13.84 -5.51 -6.28
CA ALA A 105 -15.11 -6.13 -5.98
C ALA A 105 -16.08 -5.10 -5.36
N PRO A 106 -17.37 -5.08 -5.77
CA PRO A 106 -18.31 -4.01 -5.40
C PRO A 106 -18.38 -3.70 -3.90
N TYR A 107 -18.54 -4.73 -3.06
CA TYR A 107 -18.63 -4.56 -1.61
C TYR A 107 -17.39 -3.86 -1.02
N PHE A 108 -16.18 -4.31 -1.36
CA PHE A 108 -14.95 -3.74 -0.83
C PHE A 108 -14.64 -2.36 -1.39
N ARG A 109 -14.92 -2.15 -2.68
CA ARG A 109 -14.83 -0.83 -3.32
C ARG A 109 -15.70 0.17 -2.56
N ASP A 110 -16.97 -0.15 -2.36
CA ASP A 110 -17.94 0.76 -1.76
C ASP A 110 -17.58 1.03 -0.30
N ALA A 111 -17.23 -0.01 0.46
CA ALA A 111 -16.75 0.11 1.84
C ALA A 111 -15.52 1.04 1.98
N VAL A 112 -14.52 0.91 1.10
CA VAL A 112 -13.32 1.75 1.15
C VAL A 112 -13.63 3.19 0.73
N LEU A 113 -14.48 3.38 -0.29
CA LEU A 113 -14.87 4.71 -0.76
C LEU A 113 -15.69 5.47 0.29
N GLU A 114 -16.57 4.80 1.02
CA GLU A 114 -17.33 5.38 2.13
C GLU A 114 -16.41 5.75 3.31
N ALA A 115 -15.44 4.88 3.63
CA ALA A 115 -14.52 5.09 4.74
C ALA A 115 -13.38 6.08 4.46
N GLN A 116 -13.12 6.46 3.20
CA GLN A 116 -11.88 7.15 2.83
C GLN A 116 -11.68 8.51 3.52
N ASP A 117 -12.75 9.26 3.76
CA ASP A 117 -12.64 10.59 4.37
C ASP A 117 -12.34 10.48 5.87
N ALA A 118 -13.02 9.57 6.56
CA ALA A 118 -12.70 9.19 7.94
C ALA A 118 -11.25 8.71 8.04
N TRP A 119 -10.82 7.86 7.11
CA TRP A 119 -9.47 7.35 7.05
C TRP A 119 -8.42 8.45 6.91
N ARG A 120 -8.67 9.45 6.06
CA ARG A 120 -7.81 10.63 5.90
C ARG A 120 -7.79 11.49 7.15
N ARG A 121 -8.94 11.74 7.78
CA ARG A 121 -9.02 12.51 9.05
C ARG A 121 -8.20 11.84 10.14
N VAL A 122 -8.31 10.52 10.30
CA VAL A 122 -7.53 9.76 11.29
C VAL A 122 -6.04 9.84 10.98
N ALA A 123 -5.62 9.63 9.73
CA ALA A 123 -4.21 9.68 9.35
C ALA A 123 -3.60 11.08 9.59
N ALA A 124 -4.31 12.13 9.17
CA ALA A 124 -3.88 13.52 9.35
C ALA A 124 -3.82 13.91 10.83
N THR A 125 -4.87 13.62 11.60
CA THR A 125 -4.94 13.92 13.03
C THR A 125 -3.85 13.15 13.79
N SER A 126 -3.64 11.87 13.48
CA SER A 126 -2.59 11.08 14.11
C SER A 126 -1.21 11.68 13.88
N ALA A 127 -0.92 12.11 12.64
CA ALA A 127 0.35 12.78 12.32
C ALA A 127 0.51 14.11 13.07
N GLN A 128 -0.55 14.94 13.11
CA GLN A 128 -0.54 16.23 13.82
C GLN A 128 -0.36 16.07 15.33
N LEU A 129 -0.92 15.02 15.92
CA LEU A 129 -0.82 14.74 17.36
C LEU A 129 0.43 13.92 17.73
N GLY A 130 1.32 13.60 16.79
CA GLY A 130 2.50 12.78 17.06
C GLY A 130 2.18 11.30 17.40
N ILE A 131 0.99 10.81 17.03
CA ILE A 131 0.57 9.43 17.26
C ILE A 131 0.95 8.57 16.05
N THR A 132 1.74 7.53 16.30
CA THR A 132 2.20 6.64 15.22
C THR A 132 1.13 5.63 14.80
N THR A 133 0.71 5.67 13.54
CA THR A 133 -0.28 4.77 12.94
C THR A 133 0.27 4.07 11.69
N PRO A 134 1.41 3.37 11.77
CA PRO A 134 2.18 2.95 10.60
C PRO A 134 1.38 2.07 9.62
N ALA A 135 0.55 1.15 10.13
CA ALA A 135 -0.26 0.28 9.29
C ALA A 135 -1.41 1.01 8.59
N MET A 136 -2.07 1.96 9.27
CA MET A 136 -3.16 2.73 8.66
C MET A 136 -2.62 3.71 7.63
N SER A 137 -1.51 4.39 7.95
CA SER A 137 -0.86 5.33 7.03
C SER A 137 -0.29 4.62 5.80
N SER A 138 0.34 3.45 5.96
CA SER A 138 0.84 2.68 4.82
C SER A 138 -0.28 2.12 3.95
N ALA A 139 -1.37 1.66 4.56
CA ALA A 139 -2.53 1.18 3.82
C ALA A 139 -3.21 2.32 3.04
N LEU A 140 -3.30 3.54 3.61
CA LEU A 140 -3.84 4.70 2.90
C LEU A 140 -2.95 5.11 1.72
N ALA A 141 -1.63 5.14 1.94
CA ALA A 141 -0.67 5.42 0.88
C ALA A 141 -0.74 4.39 -0.25
N PHE A 142 -0.89 3.10 0.09
CA PHE A 142 -1.11 2.04 -0.90
C PHE A 142 -2.40 2.27 -1.69
N PHE A 143 -3.53 2.54 -1.03
CA PHE A 143 -4.80 2.79 -1.69
C PHE A 143 -4.71 4.00 -2.65
N ASP A 144 -4.13 5.11 -2.20
CA ASP A 144 -3.92 6.30 -3.01
C ASP A 144 -2.95 6.08 -4.17
N GLY A 145 -1.98 5.18 -4.03
CA GLY A 145 -1.10 4.76 -5.11
C GLY A 145 -1.84 3.87 -6.12
N PHE A 146 -2.53 2.85 -5.62
CA PHE A 146 -3.21 1.84 -6.43
C PHE A 146 -4.31 2.42 -7.31
N ARG A 147 -5.04 3.43 -6.84
CA ARG A 147 -6.15 4.05 -7.58
C ARG A 147 -5.73 5.09 -8.62
N ARG A 148 -4.43 5.34 -8.83
CA ARG A 148 -3.94 6.34 -9.79
C ARG A 148 -3.43 5.69 -11.06
N GLY A 149 -3.96 6.13 -12.22
CA GLY A 149 -3.45 5.71 -13.53
C GLY A 149 -2.03 6.22 -13.85
N ARG A 150 -1.53 7.23 -13.12
CA ARG A 150 -0.16 7.74 -13.24
C ARG A 150 0.43 8.00 -11.86
N LEU A 151 1.59 7.40 -11.59
CA LEU A 151 2.38 7.59 -10.37
C LEU A 151 3.63 8.40 -10.66
N PRO A 152 4.23 9.07 -9.64
CA PRO A 152 5.43 9.88 -9.81
C PRO A 152 6.71 9.05 -10.08
N ALA A 153 6.59 7.76 -10.40
CA ALA A 153 7.71 6.89 -10.76
C ALA A 153 8.44 7.35 -12.04
N ASN A 154 7.82 8.20 -12.86
CA ASN A 154 8.50 8.89 -13.96
C ASN A 154 9.67 9.76 -13.48
N MET A 155 9.57 10.37 -12.29
CA MET A 155 10.68 11.14 -11.71
C MET A 155 11.83 10.22 -11.29
N ILE A 156 11.53 9.04 -10.76
CA ILE A 156 12.55 8.03 -10.43
C ILE A 156 13.29 7.60 -11.70
N GLN A 157 12.56 7.34 -12.79
CA GLN A 157 13.17 7.01 -14.08
C GLN A 157 14.05 8.14 -14.61
N ALA A 158 13.60 9.40 -14.54
CA ALA A 158 14.41 10.55 -14.93
C ALA A 158 15.69 10.67 -14.08
N GLN A 159 15.59 10.49 -12.75
CA GLN A 159 16.75 10.52 -11.85
C GLN A 159 17.76 9.41 -12.20
N ARG A 160 17.30 8.17 -12.37
CA ARG A 160 18.14 7.02 -12.75
C ARG A 160 18.85 7.26 -14.08
N ASP A 161 18.15 7.81 -15.06
CA ASP A 161 18.76 8.15 -16.34
C ASP A 161 19.76 9.30 -16.22
N TYR A 162 19.47 10.29 -15.37
CA TYR A 162 20.37 11.42 -15.09
C TYR A 162 21.72 10.99 -14.52
N PHE A 163 21.72 10.27 -13.40
CA PHE A 163 22.98 9.98 -12.69
C PHE A 163 23.67 8.69 -13.18
N GLY A 164 22.97 7.85 -13.95
CA GLY A 164 23.44 6.51 -14.28
C GLY A 164 23.10 6.02 -15.69
N ALA A 165 22.60 6.89 -16.57
CA ALA A 165 22.27 6.55 -17.97
C ALA A 165 21.45 5.25 -18.13
N HIS A 166 20.55 5.00 -17.17
CA HIS A 166 19.77 3.77 -17.06
C HIS A 166 18.60 3.69 -18.04
N THR A 167 18.40 4.70 -18.89
CA THR A 167 17.30 4.82 -19.84
C THR A 167 15.90 4.83 -19.21
N TYR A 168 14.89 5.18 -19.99
CA TYR A 168 13.49 5.14 -19.59
C TYR A 168 12.56 4.94 -20.79
N GLU A 169 11.34 4.46 -20.54
CA GLU A 169 10.28 4.39 -21.55
C GLU A 169 9.43 5.68 -21.54
N ARG A 170 8.87 6.04 -22.70
CA ARG A 170 7.98 7.19 -22.85
C ARG A 170 6.53 6.77 -23.07
N VAL A 171 5.59 7.61 -22.64
CA VAL A 171 4.14 7.35 -22.74
C VAL A 171 3.57 7.57 -24.14
N ASP A 172 4.29 8.30 -24.99
CA ASP A 172 3.93 8.59 -26.39
C ASP A 172 4.62 7.64 -27.38
N ARG A 173 5.23 6.56 -26.88
CA ARG A 173 5.97 5.56 -27.66
C ARG A 173 5.52 4.15 -27.28
N PRO A 174 5.69 3.15 -28.18
CA PRO A 174 5.45 1.76 -27.85
C PRO A 174 6.23 1.30 -26.62
N ARG A 175 5.61 0.42 -25.82
CA ARG A 175 6.28 -0.24 -24.70
C ARG A 175 7.46 -1.08 -25.19
N GLY A 176 8.54 -1.07 -24.41
CA GLY A 176 9.81 -1.72 -24.74
C GLY A 176 10.81 -0.83 -25.49
N GLU A 177 10.43 0.38 -25.89
CA GLU A 177 11.37 1.37 -26.44
C GLU A 177 12.00 2.21 -25.33
N PHE A 178 13.33 2.17 -25.25
CA PHE A 178 14.12 2.86 -24.23
C PHE A 178 14.83 4.10 -24.79
N PHE A 179 14.82 5.16 -24.01
CA PHE A 179 15.40 6.45 -24.34
C PHE A 179 16.41 6.86 -23.27
N HIS A 180 17.53 7.41 -23.70
CA HIS A 180 18.46 8.13 -22.83
C HIS A 180 18.39 9.62 -23.15
N THR A 181 18.47 10.47 -22.13
CA THR A 181 18.57 11.92 -22.29
C THR A 181 19.91 12.41 -21.78
N ASN A 182 20.61 13.22 -22.57
CA ASN A 182 21.79 13.93 -22.08
C ASN A 182 21.34 15.11 -21.19
N TRP A 183 21.11 14.84 -19.92
CA TRP A 183 20.54 15.81 -18.98
C TRP A 183 21.48 16.96 -18.62
N THR A 184 22.80 16.76 -18.69
CA THR A 184 23.79 17.79 -18.35
C THR A 184 24.16 18.68 -19.53
N GLY A 185 23.80 18.28 -20.76
CA GLY A 185 24.20 18.93 -22.01
C GLY A 185 25.70 18.80 -22.32
N GLN A 186 26.45 18.11 -21.46
CA GLN A 186 27.91 17.92 -21.54
C GLN A 186 28.28 16.43 -21.45
N GLY A 187 27.33 15.55 -21.11
CA GLY A 187 27.52 14.10 -21.14
C GLY A 187 27.48 13.57 -22.57
N GLY A 188 28.13 12.43 -22.83
CA GLY A 188 28.02 11.73 -24.11
C GLY A 188 26.67 11.02 -24.28
N ASN A 189 26.40 10.47 -25.46
CA ASN A 189 25.21 9.63 -25.73
C ASN A 189 25.36 8.18 -25.18
N VAL A 190 26.22 7.99 -24.18
CA VAL A 190 26.58 6.67 -23.66
C VAL A 190 25.50 6.21 -22.70
N THR A 191 25.04 4.98 -22.87
CA THR A 191 23.98 4.38 -22.04
C THR A 191 24.55 3.24 -21.20
N ALA A 192 23.99 3.00 -20.00
CA ALA A 192 24.44 1.90 -19.16
C ALA A 192 24.14 0.50 -19.76
N SER A 193 23.33 0.43 -20.81
CA SER A 193 23.08 -0.80 -21.58
C SER A 193 24.33 -1.36 -22.26
N GLU A 194 25.38 -0.56 -22.49
CA GLU A 194 26.66 -1.07 -23.02
C GLU A 194 27.39 -2.02 -22.05
N TYR A 195 27.02 -2.04 -20.76
CA TYR A 195 27.59 -2.94 -19.75
C TYR A 195 26.82 -4.26 -19.57
N ASN A 196 25.72 -4.47 -20.30
CA ASN A 196 24.93 -5.71 -20.27
C ASN A 196 25.30 -6.67 -21.43
N ALA A 197 26.49 -6.51 -22.02
CA ALA A 197 27.04 -7.41 -23.05
C ALA A 197 27.70 -8.66 -22.43
#